data_AF-A0A7K2NZT0-F1
#
_entry.id   AF-A0A7K2NZT0-F1
#
_cell.length_a   1.000
_cell.length_b   1.000
_cell.length_c   1.000
_cell.angle_alpha   90.00
_cell.angle_beta   90.00
_cell.angle_gamma   90.00
#
_symmetry.space_group_name_H-M   'P 1'
#
loop_
_entity.id
_entity.type
_entity.pdbx_description
1 polymer ?
#
loop_
_entity_poly.entity_id
_entity_poly.type
_entity_poly.pdbx_seq_one_letter_code
_entity_poly.pdbx_strand_id
1 'polypeptide(L)' 'MTDSLAQAVLAGADADVLEREPVPDRYTAAHLRVEDVGVFDGVEDKDVRRTLHVGDVPMPELAPDEVLVAVMASSVNYN' A
#
# COMPACT_ATOMS: atom_id res chain seq x y z
N MET A 1 -3.33 -8.40 14.09
CA MET A 1 -2.31 -9.46 13.98
C MET A 1 -1.13 -8.84 13.27
N THR A 2 0.08 -9.05 13.78
CA THR A 2 1.30 -8.54 13.13
C THR A 2 1.58 -9.39 11.90
N ASP A 3 1.69 -8.77 10.73
CA ASP A 3 2.03 -9.40 9.45
C ASP A 3 3.43 -10.03 9.51
N SER A 4 3.51 -11.37 9.39
CA SER A 4 4.75 -12.11 9.57
C SER A 4 5.73 -11.91 8.40
N LEU A 5 5.23 -11.73 7.18
CA LEU A 5 6.06 -11.39 6.02
C LEU A 5 6.75 -10.04 6.22
N ALA A 6 6.00 -9.03 6.68
CA ALA A 6 6.57 -7.72 7.00
C ALA A 6 7.64 -7.80 8.12
N GLN A 7 7.42 -8.63 9.15
CA GLN A 7 8.43 -8.84 10.19
C GLN A 7 9.69 -9.53 9.67
N ALA A 8 9.55 -10.53 8.80
CA ALA A 8 10.68 -11.23 8.21
C ALA A 8 11.53 -10.28 7.34
N VAL A 9 10.88 -9.40 6.57
CA VAL A 9 11.56 -8.35 5.80
C VAL A 9 12.32 -7.39 6.73
N LEU A 10 11.68 -6.91 7.81
CA LEU A 10 12.31 -6.01 8.78
C LEU A 10 13.49 -6.66 9.52
N ALA A 11 13.44 -7.97 9.73
CA ALA A 11 14.52 -8.75 10.33
C ALA A 11 15.68 -9.04 9.36
N GLY A 12 15.54 -8.71 8.07
CA GLY A 12 16.53 -9.01 7.04
C GLY A 12 16.65 -10.52 6.79
N ALA A 13 15.53 -11.24 6.82
CA ALA A 13 15.50 -12.68 6.59
C ALA A 13 16.00 -13.06 5.19
N ASP A 14 16.57 -14.26 5.08
CA ASP A 14 17.01 -14.84 3.81
C ASP A 14 15.82 -15.17 2.89
N ALA A 15 16.10 -15.29 1.58
CA ALA A 15 15.07 -15.45 0.55
C ALA A 15 14.15 -16.68 0.78
N ASP A 16 14.69 -17.81 1.22
CA ASP A 16 13.93 -19.03 1.46
C ASP A 16 12.97 -18.91 2.65
N VAL A 17 13.26 -18.01 3.59
CA VAL A 17 12.35 -17.66 4.69
C VAL A 17 11.23 -16.76 4.15
N LEU A 18 11.57 -15.72 3.40
CA LEU A 18 10.59 -14.79 2.83
C LEU A 18 9.57 -15.50 1.92
N GLU A 19 10.01 -16.47 1.10
CA GLU A 19 9.14 -17.25 0.21
C GLU A 19 8.14 -18.16 0.95
N ARG A 20 8.39 -18.49 2.22
CA ARG A 20 7.52 -19.34 3.04
C ARG A 20 6.51 -18.54 3.85
N GLU A 21 6.75 -17.26 4.05
CA GLU A 21 5.83 -16.40 4.76
C GLU A 21 4.56 -16.19 3.93
N PRO A 22 3.38 -16.29 4.54
CA PRO A 22 2.13 -16.06 3.83
C PRO A 22 2.03 -14.60 3.39
N VAL A 23 1.63 -14.38 2.14
CA VAL A 23 1.23 -13.05 1.67
C VAL A 23 -0.06 -12.66 2.40
N PRO A 24 -0.14 -11.47 3.01
CA PRO A 24 -1.33 -11.05 3.72
C PRO A 24 -2.48 -10.72 2.75
N ASP A 25 -3.73 -11.03 3.13
CA ASP A 25 -4.93 -10.71 2.34
C ASP A 25 -5.17 -9.19 2.21
N ARG A 26 -4.58 -8.40 3.11
CA ARG A 26 -4.71 -6.95 3.17
C ARG A 26 -3.40 -6.31 3.59
N TYR A 27 -3.14 -5.10 3.10
CA TYR A 27 -1.99 -4.31 3.51
C TYR A 27 -2.39 -2.84 3.71
N THR A 28 -1.64 -2.13 4.54
CA THR A 28 -1.88 -0.70 4.78
C THR A 28 -1.34 0.13 3.61
N ALA A 29 -2.18 0.98 3.05
CA ALA A 29 -1.84 1.86 1.94
C ALA A 29 -2.39 3.28 2.12
N ALA A 30 -1.66 4.27 1.60
CA ALA A 30 -2.22 5.57 1.28
C ALA A 30 -3.02 5.43 -0.04
N HIS A 31 -4.32 5.68 -0.01
CA HIS A 31 -5.23 5.47 -1.14
C HIS A 31 -6.28 6.56 -1.26
N LEU A 32 -6.87 6.67 -2.45
CA LEU A 32 -8.06 7.48 -2.72
C LEU A 32 -9.28 6.57 -2.81
N ARG A 33 -10.47 7.17 -2.75
CA ARG A 33 -11.73 6.45 -2.88
C ARG A 33 -12.59 7.02 -3.98
N VAL A 34 -13.36 6.16 -4.64
CA VAL A 34 -14.21 6.57 -5.77
C VAL A 34 -15.37 7.47 -5.31
N GLU A 35 -15.83 7.31 -4.07
CA GLU A 35 -16.86 8.17 -3.48
C GLU A 35 -16.42 9.63 -3.26
N ASP A 36 -15.11 9.90 -3.22
CA ASP A 36 -14.58 11.26 -3.03
C ASP A 36 -14.47 12.05 -4.35
N VAL A 37 -14.84 11.43 -5.47
CA VAL A 37 -14.86 12.10 -6.77
C VAL A 37 -15.80 13.31 -6.71
N GLY A 38 -15.29 14.48 -7.12
CA GLY A 38 -16.03 15.75 -7.12
C GLY A 38 -15.99 16.54 -5.80
N VAL A 39 -15.34 16.03 -4.74
CA VAL A 39 -15.27 16.73 -3.44
C VAL A 39 -14.57 18.11 -3.49
N PHE A 40 -13.82 18.36 -4.57
CA PHE A 40 -13.11 19.61 -4.84
C PHE A 40 -13.73 20.45 -5.96
N ASP A 41 -14.95 20.14 -6.40
CA ASP A 41 -15.62 20.94 -7.43
C ASP A 41 -15.88 22.36 -6.90
N GLY A 42 -15.39 23.36 -7.63
CA GLY A 42 -15.45 24.77 -7.21
C GLY A 42 -14.51 25.14 -6.05
N VAL A 43 -13.59 24.26 -5.64
CA VAL A 43 -12.58 24.53 -4.61
C VAL A 43 -11.27 24.98 -5.27
N GLU A 44 -10.79 26.17 -4.89
CA GLU A 44 -9.54 26.75 -5.41
C GLU A 44 -8.31 26.06 -4.82
N ASP A 45 -8.25 25.90 -3.50
CA ASP A 45 -7.16 25.19 -2.80
C ASP A 45 -7.56 23.75 -2.47
N LYS A 46 -7.11 22.82 -3.31
CA LYS A 46 -7.44 21.39 -3.22
C LYS A 46 -6.55 20.70 -2.18
N ASP A 47 -6.96 20.81 -0.93
CA ASP A 47 -6.25 20.18 0.19
C ASP A 47 -6.33 18.64 0.13
N VAL A 48 -5.24 18.00 -0.32
CA VAL A 48 -5.10 16.53 -0.45
C VAL A 48 -5.35 15.78 0.86
N ARG A 49 -5.21 16.43 2.02
CA ARG A 49 -5.48 15.80 3.33
C ARG A 49 -6.96 15.44 3.51
N ARG A 50 -7.85 16.01 2.69
CA ARG A 50 -9.29 15.71 2.71
C ARG A 50 -9.66 14.43 1.96
N THR A 51 -8.78 13.93 1.08
CA THR A 51 -9.07 12.77 0.21
C THR A 51 -8.05 11.65 0.32
N LEU A 52 -6.85 11.92 0.85
CA LEU A 52 -5.87 10.88 1.10
C LEU A 52 -6.25 10.10 2.37
N HIS A 53 -6.55 8.82 2.20
CA HIS A 53 -6.85 7.90 3.30
C HIS A 53 -5.67 6.99 3.54
N VAL A 54 -5.37 6.70 4.81
CA VAL A 54 -4.42 5.65 5.19
C VAL A 54 -5.18 4.53 5.88
N GLY A 55 -5.10 3.33 5.34
CA GLY A 55 -5.78 2.17 5.91
C GLY A 55 -5.59 0.91 5.07
N ASP A 56 -6.26 -0.16 5.50
CA ASP A 56 -6.08 -1.47 4.88
C ASP A 56 -6.86 -1.58 3.56
N VAL A 57 -6.16 -2.04 2.52
CA VAL A 57 -6.71 -2.35 1.19
C VAL A 57 -6.49 -3.85 0.88
N PRO A 58 -7.32 -4.48 0.04
CA PRO A 58 -7.11 -5.88 -0.34
C PRO A 58 -5.80 -6.05 -1.12
N MET A 59 -5.10 -7.15 -0.87
CA MET A 59 -3.96 -7.57 -1.67
C MET A 59 -4.42 -8.00 -3.07
N PRO A 60 -3.81 -7.51 -4.16
CA PRO A 60 -4.12 -7.97 -5.51
C PRO A 60 -3.60 -9.40 -5.76
N GLU A 61 -4.16 -10.06 -6.77
CA GLU A 61 -3.57 -11.27 -7.35
C GLU A 61 -2.38 -10.87 -8.22
N LEU A 62 -1.23 -11.54 -8.01
CA LEU A 62 0.00 -11.24 -8.73
C LEU A 62 -0.01 -11.87 -10.13
N ALA A 63 0.19 -11.08 -11.18
CA ALA A 63 0.33 -11.59 -12.54
C ALA A 63 1.71 -12.28 -12.75
N PRO A 64 1.86 -13.13 -13.79
CA PRO A 64 3.11 -13.87 -14.02
C PRO A 64 4.36 -13.02 -14.28
N ASP A 65 4.17 -11.77 -14.67
CA ASP A 65 5.21 -10.79 -15.01
C ASP A 65 5.36 -9.68 -13.95
N GLU A 66 4.71 -9.82 -12.80
CA GLU A 66 4.75 -8.86 -11.70
C GLU A 66 5.60 -9.34 -10.52
N VAL A 67 5.99 -8.39 -9.67
CA VAL A 67 6.70 -8.64 -8.41
C VAL A 67 5.98 -7.94 -7.28
N LEU A 68 5.73 -8.66 -6.18
CA LEU A 68 5.27 -8.08 -4.94
C LEU A 68 6.48 -7.53 -4.14
N VAL A 69 6.43 -6.26 -3.76
CA VAL A 69 7.50 -5.60 -3.01
C VAL A 69 6.98 -5.17 -1.64
N ALA A 70 7.65 -5.61 -0.57
CA ALA A 70 7.49 -5.03 0.75
C ALA A 70 8.19 -3.65 0.80
N VAL A 71 7.40 -2.58 0.62
CA VAL A 71 7.93 -1.22 0.47
C VAL A 71 8.46 -0.68 1.80
N MET A 72 9.76 -0.39 1.85
CA MET A 72 10.43 0.18 3.04
C MET A 72 10.30 1.70 3.14
N ALA A 73 10.33 2.38 1.99
CA ALA A 73 10.20 3.82 1.88
C ALA A 73 9.64 4.20 0.51
N SER A 74 9.01 5.36 0.43
CA SER A 74 8.49 5.96 -0.81
C SER A 74 8.67 7.48 -0.77
N SER A 75 8.20 8.18 -1.81
CA SER A 75 8.26 9.63 -1.94
C SER A 75 6.94 10.20 -2.47
N VAL A 76 6.65 11.46 -2.16
CA VAL A 76 5.52 12.19 -2.75
C VAL A 76 5.95 12.82 -4.08
N ASN A 77 5.09 12.68 -5.11
CA ASN A 77 5.33 13.21 -6.44
C ASN A 77 4.13 14.06 -6.92
N TYR A 78 4.39 15.01 -7.82
CA TYR A 78 3.39 15.77 -8.58
C TYR A 78 3.01 15.13 -9.93
N ASN A 79 3.84 14.21 -10.44
CA ASN A 79 3.68 13.56 -11.75
C ASN A 79 2.54 12.54 -11.80
#